data_AF-A0A6G7WKB8-F1
#
_entry.id   AF-A0A6G7WKB8-F1
#
_cell.length_a   1.000
_cell.length_b   1.000
_cell.length_c   1.000
_cell.angle_alpha   90.00
_cell.angle_beta   90.00
_cell.angle_gamma   90.00
#
_symmetry.space_group_name_H-M   'P 1'
#
loop_
_entity.id
_entity.type
_entity.pdbx_description
1 polymer ?
#
loop_
_entity_poly.entity_id
_entity_poly.type
_entity_poly.pdbx_seq_one_letter_code
_entity_poly.pdbx_strand_id
1 'polypeptide(L)' 'MALVENDMINQPLHYVGEQGLEVEVVLQNFIPRYEDPYVGHRIASAIEYLLRSPLKNGQQDIEKARKNLDQALVYMEAIE' A
#
# COMPACT_ATOMS: atom_id res chain seq x y z
N MET A 1 1.28 -16.69 -28.33
CA MET A 1 1.45 -16.05 -27.01
C MET A 1 0.11 -16.17 -26.31
N ALA A 2 -0.02 -17.02 -25.31
CA ALA A 2 -1.28 -17.15 -24.59
C ALA A 2 -1.58 -15.80 -23.93
N LEU A 3 -2.80 -15.30 -24.11
CA LEU A 3 -3.31 -14.18 -23.32
C LEU A 3 -3.31 -14.68 -21.88
N VAL A 4 -2.31 -14.26 -21.09
CA VAL A 4 -2.37 -14.44 -19.64
C VAL A 4 -3.55 -13.60 -19.21
N GLU A 5 -4.65 -14.27 -18.90
CA GLU A 5 -5.84 -13.64 -18.34
C GLU A 5 -5.37 -12.90 -17.09
N ASN A 6 -5.48 -11.57 -17.09
CA ASN A 6 -5.10 -10.76 -15.94
C ASN A 6 -6.03 -11.15 -14.80
N ASP A 7 -5.55 -12.00 -13.89
CA ASP A 7 -6.28 -12.36 -12.69
C ASP A 7 -6.28 -11.16 -11.73
N MET A 8 -7.27 -10.30 -11.93
CA MET A 8 -7.47 -9.09 -11.16
C MET A 8 -7.93 -9.37 -9.72
N ILE A 9 -8.14 -10.63 -9.35
CA ILE A 9 -8.51 -11.04 -7.99
C ILE A 9 -7.30 -11.58 -7.26
N ASN A 10 -6.61 -12.57 -7.83
CA ASN A 10 -5.54 -13.28 -7.12
C ASN A 10 -4.16 -12.65 -7.30
N GLN A 11 -3.86 -12.03 -8.46
CA GLN A 11 -2.54 -11.44 -8.71
C GLN A 11 -2.58 -10.25 -9.67
N PRO A 12 -3.14 -9.10 -9.25
CA PRO A 12 -3.19 -7.92 -10.10
C PRO A 12 -1.78 -7.36 -10.30
N LEU A 13 -1.37 -7.16 -11.56
CA LEU A 13 -0.01 -6.70 -11.92
C LEU A 13 0.43 -5.42 -11.19
N HIS A 14 -0.50 -4.53 -10.85
CA HIS A 14 -0.18 -3.28 -10.14
C HIS A 14 0.21 -3.48 -8.67
N TYR A 15 0.15 -4.70 -8.15
CA TYR A 15 0.64 -5.08 -6.82
C TYR A 15 1.94 -5.89 -6.86
N VAL A 16 2.54 -6.09 -8.04
CA VAL A 16 3.75 -6.89 -8.22
C VAL A 16 4.85 -6.03 -8.83
N GLY A 17 6.00 -5.94 -8.15
CA GLY A 17 7.18 -5.23 -8.64
C GLY A 17 7.89 -5.96 -9.78
N GLU A 18 8.81 -5.29 -10.47
CA GLU A 18 9.52 -5.83 -11.64
C GLU A 18 10.26 -7.15 -11.37
N GLN A 19 10.70 -7.38 -10.13
CA GLN A 19 11.39 -8.60 -9.69
C GLN A 19 10.46 -9.62 -9.01
N GLY A 20 9.14 -9.46 -9.14
CA GLY A 20 8.15 -10.38 -8.57
C GLY A 20 7.83 -10.15 -7.08
N LEU A 21 8.36 -9.08 -6.46
CA LEU A 21 8.02 -8.74 -5.08
C LEU A 21 6.60 -8.21 -5.00
N GLU A 22 5.73 -8.88 -4.24
CA GLU A 22 4.35 -8.47 -4.04
C GLU A 22 4.22 -7.46 -2.89
N VAL A 23 3.27 -6.52 -3.03
CA VAL A 23 2.94 -5.55 -1.98
C VAL A 23 2.57 -6.27 -0.67
N GLU A 24 1.83 -7.37 -0.73
CA GLU A 24 1.45 -8.14 0.45
C GLU A 24 2.66 -8.62 1.26
N VAL A 25 3.72 -9.09 0.60
CA VAL A 25 4.96 -9.53 1.26
C VAL A 25 5.61 -8.37 2.02
N VAL A 26 5.58 -7.16 1.47
CA VAL A 26 6.05 -5.96 2.18
C VAL A 26 5.18 -5.68 3.40
N LEU A 27 3.86 -5.69 3.24
CA LEU A 27 2.94 -5.38 4.34
C LEU A 27 3.06 -6.40 5.49
N GLN A 28 3.10 -7.70 5.19
CA GLN A 28 3.28 -8.76 6.19
C GLN A 28 4.59 -8.62 6.98
N ASN A 29 5.67 -8.16 6.33
CA ASN A 29 6.99 -8.03 6.97
C ASN A 29 7.15 -6.77 7.84
N PHE A 30 6.43 -5.68 7.54
CA PHE A 30 6.66 -4.39 8.18
C PHE A 30 5.51 -3.89 9.05
N ILE A 31 4.25 -4.18 8.69
CA ILE A 31 3.07 -3.65 9.40
C ILE A 31 2.92 -4.19 10.84
N PRO A 32 3.23 -5.47 11.15
CA PRO A 32 3.12 -5.98 12.52
C PRO A 32 4.01 -5.27 13.57
N ARG A 33 4.95 -4.42 13.15
CA ARG A 33 5.79 -3.61 14.06
C ARG A 33 5.08 -2.37 14.60
N TYR A 34 3.93 -1.99 14.04
CA TYR A 34 3.11 -0.90 14.57
C TYR A 34 2.24 -1.44 15.70
N GLU A 35 2.46 -0.94 16.93
CA GLU A 35 1.69 -1.35 18.10
C GLU A 35 0.25 -0.85 18.04
N ASP A 36 0.03 0.35 17.51
CA ASP A 36 -1.29 0.90 17.30
C ASP A 36 -1.92 0.39 15.99
N PRO A 37 -3.09 -0.29 16.05
CA PRO A 37 -3.73 -0.85 14.86
C PRO A 37 -4.18 0.18 13.83
N TYR A 38 -4.59 1.37 14.27
CA TYR A 38 -5.05 2.43 13.36
C TYR A 38 -3.87 3.03 12.60
N VAL A 39 -2.77 3.33 13.30
CA VAL A 39 -1.51 3.76 12.67
C VAL A 39 -1.02 2.69 11.70
N GLY A 40 -0.98 1.41 12.11
CA GLY A 40 -0.60 0.30 11.25
C GLY A 40 -1.43 0.23 9.96
N HIS A 41 -2.75 0.37 10.06
CA HIS A 41 -3.64 0.39 8.89
C HIS A 41 -3.37 1.58 7.95
N ARG A 42 -3.15 2.78 8.49
CA ARG A 42 -2.83 3.97 7.69
C ARG A 42 -1.50 3.82 6.96
N ILE A 43 -0.49 3.30 7.63
CA ILE A 43 0.82 3.05 7.02
C ILE A 43 0.72 1.98 5.94
N ALA A 44 -0.02 0.89 6.19
CA ALA A 44 -0.24 -0.16 5.19
C ALA A 44 -0.89 0.40 3.92
N SER A 45 -1.94 1.19 4.09
CA SER A 45 -2.64 1.84 2.98
C SER A 45 -1.73 2.80 2.21
N ALA A 46 -0.92 3.59 2.91
CA ALA A 46 0.03 4.51 2.27
C ALA A 46 1.09 3.76 1.44
N ILE A 47 1.69 2.70 1.99
CA ILE A 47 2.65 1.85 1.27
C ILE A 47 2.01 1.22 0.04
N GLU A 48 0.81 0.66 0.16
CA GLU A 48 0.09 0.07 -0.97
C GLU A 48 -0.09 1.09 -2.12
N TYR A 49 -0.57 2.30 -1.80
CA TYR A 49 -0.74 3.35 -2.79
C TYR A 49 0.57 3.77 -3.45
N LEU A 50 1.65 3.90 -2.69
CA LEU A 50 2.96 4.27 -3.23
C LEU A 50 3.46 3.20 -4.21
N LEU A 51 3.45 1.93 -3.81
CA LEU A 51 3.97 0.82 -4.61
C LEU A 51 3.16 0.59 -5.89
N ARG A 52 1.84 0.73 -5.85
CA ARG A 52 0.99 0.54 -7.03
C ARG A 52 0.89 1.76 -7.94
N SER A 53 1.29 2.94 -7.47
CA SER A 53 1.11 4.21 -8.19
C SER A 53 1.67 4.20 -9.63
N PRO A 54 2.85 3.60 -9.93
CA PRO A 54 3.39 3.61 -11.29
C PRO A 54 2.58 2.77 -12.28
N LEU A 55 1.76 1.84 -11.78
CA LEU A 55 1.06 0.83 -12.58
C LEU A 55 -0.47 0.99 -12.56
N LYS A 56 -1.01 1.96 -11.80
CA LYS A 56 -2.46 2.16 -11.66
C LYS A 56 -2.92 3.60 -11.89
N ASN A 57 -2.81 4.49 -10.88
CA ASN A 57 -3.41 5.83 -10.94
C ASN A 57 -2.40 6.99 -10.82
N GLY A 58 -1.10 6.71 -10.82
CA GLY A 58 -0.05 7.73 -10.76
C GLY A 58 -0.23 8.70 -9.59
N GLN A 59 -0.27 10.00 -9.91
CA GLN A 59 -0.39 11.09 -8.92
C GLN A 59 -1.55 10.92 -7.94
N GLN A 60 -2.70 10.40 -8.39
CA GLN A 60 -3.87 10.26 -7.52
C GLN A 60 -3.59 9.28 -6.37
N ASP A 61 -2.83 8.21 -6.60
CA ASP A 61 -2.47 7.29 -5.53
C ASP A 61 -1.40 7.91 -4.60
N ILE A 62 -0.50 8.74 -5.11
CA ILE A 62 0.43 9.53 -4.26
C ILE A 62 -0.35 10.45 -3.32
N GLU A 63 -1.40 11.11 -3.81
CA GLU A 63 -2.27 11.97 -2.97
C GLU A 63 -3.03 11.17 -1.90
N LYS A 64 -3.49 9.95 -2.23
CA LYS A 64 -4.11 9.04 -1.25
C LYS A 64 -3.11 8.53 -0.21
N ALA A 65 -1.86 8.26 -0.61
CA ALA A 65 -0.80 7.91 0.31
C ALA A 65 -0.56 9.04 1.31
N ARG A 66 -0.38 10.27 0.83
CA ARG A 66 -0.24 11.47 1.68
C ARG A 66 -1.39 11.59 2.68
N LYS A 67 -2.65 11.48 2.22
CA LYS A 67 -3.82 11.57 3.09
C LYS A 67 -3.78 10.54 4.24
N ASN A 68 -3.34 9.31 3.98
CA ASN A 68 -3.24 8.30 5.04
C ASN A 68 -2.12 8.63 6.03
N LEU A 69 -0.99 9.14 5.55
CA LEU A 69 0.10 9.60 6.42
C LEU A 69 -0.34 10.77 7.31
N ASP A 70 -1.03 11.76 6.73
CA ASP A 70 -1.57 12.91 7.48
C ASP A 70 -2.54 12.43 8.58
N GLN A 71 -3.42 11.48 8.25
CA GLN A 71 -4.37 10.91 9.22
C GLN A 71 -3.68 10.12 10.33
N ALA A 72 -2.56 9.45 10.05
CA ALA A 72 -1.78 8.76 11.05
C ALA A 72 -1.11 9.75 12.01
N LEU A 73 -0.50 10.81 11.48
CA LEU A 73 0.15 11.87 12.25
C LEU A 73 -0.83 12.59 13.17
N VAL A 74 -1.97 13.06 12.63
CA VAL A 74 -3.02 13.72 13.41
C VAL A 74 -3.53 12.81 14.54
N TYR A 75 -3.65 11.51 14.29
CA TYR A 75 -4.06 10.56 15.32
C TYR A 75 -3.00 10.40 16.41
N MET A 76 -1.73 10.22 16.03
CA MET A 76 -0.60 10.11 16.97
C MET A 76 -0.48 11.35 17.86
N GLU A 77 -0.60 12.56 17.29
CA GLU A 77 -0.60 13.83 18.03
C GLU A 77 -1.77 13.98 19.00
N ALA A 78 -2.90 13.30 18.74
CA ALA A 78 -4.10 13.38 19.58
C ALA A 78 -4.12 12.37 20.73
N ILE A 79 -3.24 11.36 20.71
CA ILE A 79 -3.13 10.33 21.76
C ILE A 79 -1.90 10.52 22.67
N GLU A 80 -1.03 11.48 22.36
CA GLU A 80 0.00 12.01 23.26
C GLU A 80 -0.60 12.88 24.38
#